data_AF-A0A0F9RMD6-F1
#
_entry.id   AF-A0A0F9RMD6-F1
#
_cell.length_a   1.000
_cell.length_b   1.000
_cell.length_c   1.000
_cell.angle_alpha   90.00
_cell.angle_beta   90.00
_cell.angle_gamma   90.00
#
_symmetry.space_group_name_H-M   'P 1'
#
loop_
_entity.id
_entity.type
_entity.pdbx_description
1 polymer ?
#
loop_
_entity_poly.entity_id
_entity_poly.type
_entity_poly.pdbx_seq_one_letter_code
_entity_poly.pdbx_strand_id
1 'polypeptide(L)'
;MASEPSNAKTFYDLIIHVAEKLHIVDYRSNGTLLIPTDQYGFELCKRVVNGGIEMFITDCPEKGWRWMRRLAPVTFAVTYTGTATSGGATTLVDSSIADTYADDFFNTYKIFIEVGTGKGESATVTDYTGSSGTFTFSALSGGSTPDTTTKYSIARSLNAIDGDGSRYLLPASFGGTVDGKIEYVKDTNRGRYIEWVDEAFMRARRSITLNSGYPLWSAILPNEPTSENLSASRRWEIMFDPRPIAADTVQFPFTLYFDKMLMETGTATAGAATSLTDSNRWEVDDYFNDWILTVRDGPGRGETATITDYTGSTGKFDFTALSGGSTPTTASVYTVEPAANLHPAGHQFDNSIKSACLAYAELEVQDEHIDNQWTEYYHKKDLPNAHKLDKRSAPRTLGKMLDRTVSLHRSIGMPQPYRSYNNVTTEHDQA
;
A
#
# COMPACT_ATOMS: atom_id res chain seq x y z
N MET A 1 -1.14 32.79 -14.57
CA MET A 1 0.01 32.10 -13.95
C MET A 1 -0.31 30.62 -14.00
N ALA A 2 0.42 29.88 -14.83
CA ALA A 2 0.20 28.45 -15.02
C ALA A 2 0.40 27.74 -13.68
N SER A 3 -0.59 26.95 -13.28
CA SER A 3 -0.45 26.06 -12.14
C SER A 3 0.53 24.95 -12.54
N GLU A 4 1.59 24.74 -11.78
CA GLU A 4 2.24 23.43 -11.72
C GLU A 4 1.65 22.71 -10.50
N PRO A 5 0.71 21.76 -10.70
CA PRO A 5 0.36 20.82 -9.66
C PRO A 5 1.04 19.50 -10.00
N SER A 6 2.15 19.07 -9.37
CA SER A 6 2.44 17.61 -9.31
C SER A 6 3.72 17.14 -8.64
N ASN A 7 4.84 17.87 -8.62
CA ASN A 7 6.09 17.22 -8.24
C ASN A 7 6.27 17.17 -6.72
N ALA A 8 5.56 16.22 -6.10
CA ALA A 8 5.88 15.73 -4.77
C ALA A 8 7.36 15.33 -4.72
N LYS A 9 8.08 15.74 -3.68
CA LYS A 9 9.48 15.34 -3.49
C LYS A 9 9.57 13.82 -3.43
N THR A 10 10.33 13.25 -4.35
CA THR A 10 10.59 11.82 -4.40
C THR A 10 11.59 11.44 -3.30
N PHE A 11 11.69 10.15 -2.97
CA PHE A 11 12.74 9.67 -2.06
C PHE A 11 14.14 10.03 -2.58
N TYR A 12 14.32 9.97 -3.89
CA TYR A 12 15.56 10.37 -4.57
C TYR A 12 15.94 11.82 -4.24
N ASP A 13 14.99 12.75 -4.33
CA ASP A 13 15.22 14.17 -4.04
C ASP A 13 15.59 14.42 -2.57
N LEU A 14 14.96 13.68 -1.65
CA LEU A 14 15.26 13.76 -0.22
C LEU A 14 16.66 13.23 0.09
N ILE A 15 17.05 12.10 -0.50
CA ILE A 15 18.38 11.52 -0.34
C ILE A 15 19.46 12.49 -0.86
N ILE A 16 19.28 13.11 -2.03
CA ILE A 16 20.25 14.08 -2.55
C ILE A 16 20.45 15.25 -1.59
N HIS A 17 19.38 15.81 -1.04
CA HIS A 17 19.50 16.93 -0.10
C HIS A 17 20.20 16.54 1.20
N VAL A 18 19.95 15.33 1.69
CA VAL A 18 20.67 14.80 2.86
C VAL A 18 22.14 14.57 2.52
N ALA A 19 22.45 13.92 1.39
CA ALA A 19 23.81 13.67 0.95
C ALA A 19 24.62 14.98 0.78
N GLU A 20 23.99 16.01 0.23
CA GLU A 20 24.57 17.36 0.10
C GLU A 20 24.90 17.97 1.46
N LYS A 21 23.98 17.88 2.43
CA LYS A 21 24.18 18.36 3.81
C LYS A 21 25.27 17.58 4.55
N LEU A 22 25.38 16.28 4.28
CA LEU A 22 26.39 15.40 4.86
C LEU A 22 27.75 15.47 4.14
N HIS A 23 27.85 16.23 3.05
CA HIS A 23 29.06 16.33 2.23
C HIS A 23 29.57 14.98 1.66
N ILE A 24 28.66 14.04 1.43
CA ILE A 24 28.94 12.71 0.84
C ILE A 24 28.36 12.55 -0.57
N VAL A 25 27.81 13.63 -1.13
CA VAL A 25 27.17 13.62 -2.45
C VAL A 25 28.19 13.39 -3.57
N ASP A 26 27.80 12.58 -4.56
CA ASP A 26 28.58 12.38 -5.77
C ASP A 26 28.26 13.48 -6.80
N TYR A 27 29.28 13.89 -7.55
CA TYR A 27 29.14 14.91 -8.60
C TYR A 27 29.39 14.31 -9.96
N ARG A 28 28.49 14.60 -10.90
CA ARG A 28 28.74 14.33 -12.32
C ARG A 28 29.68 15.37 -12.91
N SER A 29 30.23 15.05 -14.08
CA SER A 29 31.09 15.97 -14.85
C SER A 29 30.41 17.29 -15.23
N ASN A 30 29.08 17.33 -15.27
CA ASN A 30 28.28 18.54 -15.52
C ASN A 30 27.88 19.29 -14.23
N GLY A 31 28.37 18.88 -13.06
CA GLY A 31 28.05 19.49 -11.76
C GLY A 31 26.67 19.12 -11.21
N THR A 32 25.94 18.18 -11.82
CA THR A 32 24.68 17.69 -11.24
C THR A 32 24.96 16.72 -10.09
N LEU A 33 24.17 16.86 -9.02
CA LEU A 33 24.24 16.01 -7.84
C LEU A 33 23.70 14.61 -8.16
N LEU A 34 24.40 13.60 -7.69
CA LEU A 34 24.00 12.21 -7.74
C LEU A 34 23.93 11.66 -6.31
N ILE A 35 23.00 10.73 -6.09
CA ILE A 35 23.02 9.91 -4.87
C ILE A 35 24.39 9.22 -4.74
N PRO A 36 24.95 9.12 -3.51
CA PRO A 36 26.21 8.42 -3.30
C PRO A 36 26.15 7.00 -3.85
N THR A 37 27.16 6.62 -4.63
CA THR A 37 27.31 5.27 -5.17
C THR A 37 27.94 4.30 -4.17
N ASP A 38 28.57 4.82 -3.11
CA ASP A 38 29.09 4.02 -2.03
C ASP A 38 27.95 3.49 -1.14
N GLN A 39 27.98 2.18 -0.85
CA GLN A 39 26.91 1.53 -0.10
C GLN A 39 26.73 2.15 1.30
N TYR A 40 27.83 2.56 1.94
CA TYR A 40 27.78 3.12 3.30
C TYR A 40 27.08 4.48 3.33
N GLY A 41 27.52 5.43 2.48
CA GLY A 41 26.93 6.76 2.36
C GLY A 41 25.48 6.69 1.92
N PHE A 42 25.16 5.81 0.97
CA PHE A 42 23.78 5.58 0.56
C PHE A 42 22.88 5.07 1.69
N GLU A 43 23.31 4.04 2.44
CA GLU A 43 22.54 3.52 3.58
C GLU A 43 22.42 4.53 4.72
N LEU A 44 23.46 5.34 4.96
CA LEU A 44 23.40 6.46 5.90
C LEU A 44 22.31 7.46 5.48
N CYS A 45 22.29 7.90 4.21
CA CYS A 45 21.24 8.80 3.74
C CYS A 45 19.84 8.17 3.83
N LYS A 46 19.68 6.90 3.49
CA LYS A 46 18.40 6.17 3.63
C LYS A 46 17.91 6.18 5.08
N ARG A 47 18.80 5.89 6.03
CA ARG A 47 18.50 5.92 7.46
C ARG A 47 18.08 7.31 7.92
N VAL A 48 18.86 8.34 7.56
CA VAL A 48 18.58 9.74 7.93
C VAL A 48 17.24 10.22 7.38
N VAL A 49 16.93 9.93 6.11
CA VAL A 49 15.65 10.34 5.50
C VAL A 49 14.47 9.63 6.15
N ASN A 50 14.56 8.32 6.38
CA ASN A 50 13.51 7.58 7.08
C ASN A 50 13.34 8.09 8.52
N GLY A 51 14.43 8.32 9.26
CA GLY A 51 14.40 8.90 10.61
C GLY A 51 13.83 10.32 10.64
N GLY A 52 14.11 11.14 9.63
CA GLY A 52 13.50 12.46 9.48
C GLY A 52 11.99 12.43 9.23
N ILE A 53 11.51 11.47 8.42
CA ILE A 53 10.08 11.27 8.20
C ILE A 53 9.40 10.75 9.47
N GLU A 54 10.03 9.80 10.18
CA GLU A 54 9.56 9.32 11.48
C GLU A 54 9.49 10.45 12.52
N MET A 55 10.51 11.32 12.57
CA MET A 55 10.52 12.51 13.42
C MET A 55 9.34 13.43 13.08
N PHE A 56 9.11 13.73 11.79
CA PHE A 56 7.95 14.53 11.36
C PHE A 56 6.60 13.91 11.76
N ILE A 57 6.47 12.58 11.65
CA ILE A 57 5.26 11.87 12.04
C ILE A 57 5.07 11.90 13.57
N THR A 58 6.15 11.73 14.33
CA THR A 58 6.15 11.72 15.80
C THR A 58 5.85 13.09 16.39
N ASP A 59 6.33 14.16 15.74
CA ASP A 59 6.05 15.56 16.09
C ASP A 59 4.62 16.02 15.72
N CYS A 60 3.67 15.08 15.72
CA CYS A 60 2.28 15.35 15.46
C CYS A 60 1.66 16.29 16.52
N PRO A 61 0.59 17.03 16.17
CA PRO A 61 -0.24 17.70 17.16
C PRO A 61 -0.84 16.71 18.17
N GLU A 62 -1.32 17.20 19.33
CA GLU A 62 -1.88 16.36 20.42
C GLU A 62 -2.95 15.33 19.98
N LYS A 63 -3.66 15.59 18.87
CA LYS A 63 -4.72 14.72 18.33
C LYS A 63 -4.26 13.83 17.17
N GLY A 64 -2.95 13.76 16.94
CA GLY A 64 -2.34 13.17 15.75
C GLY A 64 -2.54 14.02 14.50
N TRP A 65 -1.83 13.64 13.44
CA TRP A 65 -2.02 14.21 12.11
C TRP A 65 -3.38 13.81 11.52
N ARG A 66 -4.13 14.78 10.99
CA ARG A 66 -5.42 14.48 10.35
C ARG A 66 -5.23 13.82 8.99
N TRP A 67 -4.20 14.19 8.23
CA TRP A 67 -3.88 13.56 6.96
C TRP A 67 -3.53 12.06 7.08
N MET A 68 -3.10 11.60 8.26
CA MET A 68 -2.85 10.18 8.53
C MET A 68 -4.15 9.38 8.64
N ARG A 69 -5.29 10.03 8.92
CA ARG A 69 -6.60 9.37 8.99
C ARG A 69 -7.09 9.10 7.59
N ARG A 70 -7.04 7.85 7.16
CA ARG A 70 -7.45 7.41 5.83
C ARG A 70 -8.63 6.46 5.92
N LEU A 71 -9.34 6.30 4.80
CA LEU A 71 -10.32 5.24 4.64
C LEU A 71 -9.64 4.10 3.88
N ALA A 72 -9.68 2.89 4.44
CA ALA A 72 -9.27 1.67 3.74
C ALA A 72 -10.49 1.11 2.99
N PRO A 73 -10.51 1.14 1.65
CA PRO A 73 -11.51 0.43 0.88
C PRO A 73 -11.13 -1.06 0.78
N VAL A 74 -12.10 -1.94 0.95
CA VAL A 74 -11.97 -3.37 0.71
C VAL A 74 -13.12 -3.80 -0.20
N THR A 75 -12.79 -4.23 -1.40
CA THR A 75 -13.77 -4.73 -2.37
C THR A 75 -13.83 -6.24 -2.31
N PHE A 76 -15.02 -6.76 -2.05
CA PHE A 76 -15.23 -8.20 -1.94
C PHE A 76 -15.03 -8.90 -3.29
N ALA A 77 -14.45 -10.10 -3.24
CA ALA A 77 -14.33 -10.97 -4.39
C ALA A 77 -15.64 -11.74 -4.57
N VAL A 78 -16.18 -11.74 -5.79
CA VAL A 78 -17.22 -12.73 -6.14
C VAL A 78 -16.57 -14.10 -6.06
N THR A 79 -17.11 -14.93 -5.18
CA THR A 79 -16.59 -16.26 -4.91
C THR A 79 -17.56 -17.27 -5.45
N TYR A 80 -17.10 -18.17 -6.32
CA TYR A 80 -17.85 -19.35 -6.70
C TYR A 80 -17.60 -20.46 -5.68
N THR A 81 -18.61 -21.25 -5.31
CA THR A 81 -18.47 -22.35 -4.35
C THR A 81 -19.11 -23.60 -4.88
N GLY A 82 -18.41 -24.72 -4.72
CA GLY A 82 -18.86 -26.01 -5.26
C GLY A 82 -18.51 -27.17 -4.34
N THR A 83 -18.97 -28.35 -4.74
CA THR A 83 -18.56 -29.63 -4.15
C THR A 83 -18.02 -30.47 -5.29
N ALA A 84 -16.76 -30.89 -5.18
CA ALA A 84 -16.14 -31.70 -6.18
C ALA A 84 -16.93 -33.00 -6.37
N THR A 85 -17.18 -33.38 -7.62
CA THR A 85 -17.77 -34.67 -8.00
C THR A 85 -16.69 -35.70 -8.34
N SER A 86 -15.45 -35.26 -8.58
CA SER A 86 -14.24 -36.08 -8.58
C SER A 86 -12.99 -35.18 -8.57
N GLY A 87 -11.80 -35.76 -8.47
CA GLY A 87 -10.54 -35.01 -8.53
C GLY A 87 -9.32 -35.91 -8.73
N GLY A 88 -8.21 -35.27 -9.09
CA GLY A 88 -6.89 -35.86 -9.23
C GLY A 88 -5.83 -34.92 -8.64
N ALA A 89 -4.56 -35.35 -8.61
CA ALA A 89 -3.48 -34.53 -8.04
C ALA A 89 -3.36 -33.14 -8.69
N THR A 90 -3.80 -33.00 -9.93
CA THR A 90 -3.72 -31.78 -10.75
C THR A 90 -5.10 -31.30 -11.23
N THR A 91 -6.19 -31.90 -10.74
CA THR A 91 -7.54 -31.56 -11.20
C THR A 91 -8.59 -31.62 -10.10
N LEU A 92 -9.61 -30.78 -10.23
CA LEU A 92 -10.85 -30.87 -9.47
C LEU A 92 -12.01 -30.78 -10.45
N VAL A 93 -12.98 -31.69 -10.37
CA VAL A 93 -14.15 -31.69 -11.25
C VAL A 93 -15.37 -31.34 -10.42
N ASP A 94 -16.12 -30.33 -10.84
CA ASP A 94 -17.48 -30.06 -10.37
C ASP A 94 -18.43 -30.13 -11.56
N SER A 95 -19.00 -31.30 -11.78
CA SER A 95 -19.92 -31.52 -12.90
C SER A 95 -21.23 -30.75 -12.76
N SER A 96 -21.52 -30.12 -11.60
CA SER A 96 -22.74 -29.31 -11.43
C SER A 96 -22.67 -27.96 -12.14
N ILE A 97 -21.46 -27.51 -12.51
CA ILE A 97 -21.22 -26.27 -13.28
C ILE A 97 -20.77 -26.50 -14.71
N ALA A 98 -20.76 -27.75 -15.16
CA ALA A 98 -20.59 -28.06 -16.58
C ALA A 98 -21.57 -27.21 -17.40
N ASP A 99 -21.07 -26.67 -18.52
CA ASP A 99 -21.78 -25.80 -19.45
C ASP A 99 -22.31 -24.47 -18.88
N THR A 100 -22.00 -24.13 -17.62
CA THR A 100 -22.42 -22.86 -16.99
C THR A 100 -21.46 -21.72 -17.34
N TYR A 101 -20.17 -22.02 -17.40
CA TYR A 101 -19.10 -21.06 -17.70
C TYR A 101 -18.35 -21.52 -18.95
N ALA A 102 -17.90 -20.55 -19.75
CA ALA A 102 -17.09 -20.82 -20.92
C ALA A 102 -15.73 -21.41 -20.53
N ASP A 103 -15.07 -22.03 -21.51
CA ASP A 103 -13.67 -22.43 -21.42
C ASP A 103 -12.78 -21.25 -20.98
N ASP A 104 -11.74 -21.53 -20.22
CA ASP A 104 -10.77 -20.55 -19.69
C ASP A 104 -11.33 -19.51 -18.71
N PHE A 105 -12.62 -19.54 -18.38
CA PHE A 105 -13.25 -18.49 -17.56
C PHE A 105 -12.60 -18.31 -16.18
N PHE A 106 -12.11 -19.39 -15.57
CA PHE A 106 -11.47 -19.38 -14.25
C PHE A 106 -9.94 -19.34 -14.30
N ASN A 107 -9.32 -19.17 -15.47
CA ASN A 107 -7.86 -19.13 -15.56
C ASN A 107 -7.31 -17.98 -14.73
N THR A 108 -6.21 -18.22 -14.01
CA THR A 108 -5.57 -17.31 -13.02
C THR A 108 -6.34 -17.11 -11.70
N TYR A 109 -7.52 -17.71 -11.53
CA TYR A 109 -8.23 -17.66 -10.26
C TYR A 109 -7.56 -18.61 -9.26
N LYS A 110 -7.71 -18.33 -7.96
CA LYS A 110 -7.26 -19.24 -6.91
C LYS A 110 -8.43 -20.08 -6.42
N ILE A 111 -8.24 -21.39 -6.39
CA ILE A 111 -9.13 -22.34 -5.73
C ILE A 111 -8.63 -22.58 -4.30
N PHE A 112 -9.55 -22.60 -3.35
CA PHE A 112 -9.31 -22.86 -1.93
C PHE A 112 -10.20 -24.00 -1.45
N ILE A 113 -9.63 -24.95 -0.71
CA ILE A 113 -10.38 -26.10 -0.18
C ILE A 113 -10.90 -25.81 1.22
N GLU A 114 -12.22 -25.85 1.37
CA GLU A 114 -12.92 -25.44 2.60
C GLU A 114 -13.16 -26.61 3.55
N VAL A 115 -13.51 -27.75 2.98
CA VAL A 115 -13.92 -28.97 3.67
C VAL A 115 -13.46 -30.17 2.85
N GLY A 116 -13.21 -31.30 3.51
CA GLY A 116 -12.82 -32.56 2.86
C GLY A 116 -11.30 -32.70 2.74
N THR A 117 -10.88 -33.59 1.84
CA THR A 117 -9.46 -33.86 1.57
C THR A 117 -8.80 -32.60 0.99
N GLY A 118 -7.68 -32.19 1.59
CA GLY A 118 -6.96 -30.96 1.27
C GLY A 118 -7.47 -29.69 1.95
N LYS A 119 -8.31 -29.78 3.00
CA LYS A 119 -8.81 -28.60 3.74
C LYS A 119 -7.70 -27.62 4.12
N GLY A 120 -7.88 -26.36 3.71
CA GLY A 120 -6.92 -25.27 3.94
C GLY A 120 -5.89 -25.11 2.83
N GLU A 121 -5.83 -26.02 1.86
CA GLU A 121 -4.94 -25.92 0.72
C GLU A 121 -5.54 -25.06 -0.39
N SER A 122 -4.67 -24.47 -1.21
CA SER A 122 -5.06 -23.67 -2.38
C SER A 122 -4.20 -23.98 -3.60
N ALA A 123 -4.69 -23.60 -4.79
CA ALA A 123 -3.92 -23.64 -6.03
C ALA A 123 -4.37 -22.54 -7.00
N THR A 124 -3.48 -22.14 -7.90
CA THR A 124 -3.85 -21.29 -9.05
C THR A 124 -4.39 -22.17 -10.18
N VAL A 125 -5.59 -21.86 -10.66
CA VAL A 125 -6.20 -22.53 -11.81
C VAL A 125 -5.45 -22.12 -13.07
N THR A 126 -4.83 -23.09 -13.73
CA THR A 126 -4.10 -22.91 -14.99
C THR A 126 -5.00 -23.06 -16.20
N ASP A 127 -6.06 -23.85 -16.08
CA ASP A 127 -7.04 -24.12 -17.14
C ASP A 127 -8.40 -24.51 -16.53
N TYR A 128 -9.50 -24.19 -17.23
CA TYR A 128 -10.85 -24.60 -16.88
C TYR A 128 -11.62 -25.08 -18.11
N THR A 129 -12.00 -26.35 -18.10
CA THR A 129 -12.78 -26.96 -19.18
C THR A 129 -14.28 -26.80 -18.94
N GLY A 130 -14.91 -25.87 -19.67
CA GLY A 130 -16.31 -25.48 -19.45
C GLY A 130 -17.32 -26.62 -19.57
N SER A 131 -17.12 -27.54 -20.52
CA SER A 131 -18.05 -28.66 -20.80
C SER A 131 -18.06 -29.75 -19.74
N SER A 132 -17.03 -29.83 -18.90
CA SER A 132 -16.92 -30.85 -17.85
C SER A 132 -16.93 -30.26 -16.44
N GLY A 133 -16.75 -28.94 -16.30
CA GLY A 133 -16.54 -28.31 -15.00
C GLY A 133 -15.20 -28.71 -14.37
N THR A 134 -14.19 -29.00 -15.19
CA THR A 134 -12.86 -29.43 -14.72
C THR A 134 -11.95 -28.24 -14.53
N PHE A 135 -11.45 -28.06 -13.32
CA PHE A 135 -10.36 -27.15 -12.99
C PHE A 135 -9.04 -27.90 -13.07
N THR A 136 -8.07 -27.32 -13.77
CA THR A 136 -6.70 -27.84 -13.88
C THR A 136 -5.74 -26.91 -13.14
N PHE A 137 -4.81 -27.48 -12.40
CA PHE A 137 -3.77 -26.76 -11.63
C PHE A 137 -2.53 -27.64 -11.46
N SER A 138 -1.39 -27.05 -11.09
CA SER A 138 -0.13 -27.81 -10.94
C SER A 138 -0.15 -28.82 -9.78
N ALA A 139 -0.56 -28.36 -8.59
CA ALA A 139 -0.82 -29.15 -7.39
C ALA A 139 -1.52 -28.24 -6.36
N LEU A 140 -2.27 -28.83 -5.42
CA LEU A 140 -2.66 -28.11 -4.21
C LEU A 140 -1.43 -27.80 -3.33
N SER A 141 -1.50 -26.73 -2.53
CA SER A 141 -0.37 -26.26 -1.73
C SER A 141 0.18 -27.28 -0.71
N GLY A 142 -0.63 -28.25 -0.27
CA GLY A 142 -0.19 -29.37 0.57
C GLY A 142 0.00 -30.69 -0.18
N GLY A 143 -0.19 -30.70 -1.50
CA GLY A 143 -0.07 -31.89 -2.36
C GLY A 143 -1.25 -32.86 -2.24
N SER A 144 -2.34 -32.49 -1.56
CA SER A 144 -3.53 -33.35 -1.43
C SER A 144 -4.23 -33.56 -2.78
N THR A 145 -4.96 -34.66 -2.90
CA THR A 145 -5.82 -34.94 -4.06
C THR A 145 -7.28 -34.73 -3.66
N PRO A 146 -8.02 -33.80 -4.32
CA PRO A 146 -9.44 -33.61 -4.07
C PRO A 146 -10.26 -34.89 -4.31
N ASP A 147 -11.31 -35.08 -3.52
CA ASP A 147 -12.27 -36.18 -3.67
C ASP A 147 -13.73 -35.68 -3.64
N THR A 148 -14.70 -36.59 -3.68
CA THR A 148 -16.14 -36.26 -3.70
C THR A 148 -16.66 -35.56 -2.44
N THR A 149 -15.86 -35.52 -1.38
CA THR A 149 -16.18 -34.81 -0.12
C THR A 149 -15.57 -33.41 -0.08
N THR A 150 -14.68 -33.10 -1.02
CA THR A 150 -14.00 -31.82 -1.12
C THR A 150 -15.00 -30.71 -1.49
N LYS A 151 -15.18 -29.75 -0.59
CA LYS A 151 -15.90 -28.50 -0.87
C LYS A 151 -14.88 -27.39 -1.08
N TYR A 152 -15.12 -26.56 -2.07
CA TYR A 152 -14.13 -25.58 -2.49
C TYR A 152 -14.78 -24.22 -2.73
N SER A 153 -13.95 -23.20 -2.73
CA SER A 153 -14.27 -21.88 -3.22
C SER A 153 -13.24 -21.40 -4.22
N ILE A 154 -13.68 -20.57 -5.18
CA ILE A 154 -12.84 -19.99 -6.21
C ILE A 154 -13.07 -18.50 -6.25
N ALA A 155 -11.98 -17.74 -6.13
CA ALA A 155 -12.00 -16.29 -6.17
C ALA A 155 -10.86 -15.77 -7.05
N ARG A 156 -11.08 -14.60 -7.65
CA ARG A 156 -10.03 -13.91 -8.40
C ARG A 156 -8.96 -13.43 -7.40
N SER A 157 -7.73 -13.92 -7.56
CA SER A 157 -6.63 -13.82 -6.58
C SER A 157 -6.24 -12.40 -6.15
N LEU A 158 -6.60 -11.37 -6.89
CA LEU A 158 -6.16 -9.99 -6.58
C LEU A 158 -6.80 -9.44 -5.30
N ASN A 159 -7.93 -9.99 -4.86
CA ASN A 159 -8.68 -9.43 -3.73
C ASN A 159 -8.75 -10.38 -2.53
N ALA A 160 -8.72 -11.70 -2.75
CA ALA A 160 -8.91 -12.69 -1.69
C ALA A 160 -7.61 -13.47 -1.40
N ILE A 161 -7.25 -13.59 -0.12
CA ILE A 161 -6.04 -14.31 0.31
C ILE A 161 -6.23 -15.79 0.04
N ASP A 162 -5.33 -16.37 -0.75
CA ASP A 162 -5.30 -17.79 -1.09
C ASP A 162 -6.62 -18.34 -1.68
N GLY A 163 -7.43 -17.48 -2.30
CA GLY A 163 -8.75 -17.86 -2.82
C GLY A 163 -9.87 -17.90 -1.78
N ASP A 164 -9.57 -17.67 -0.49
CA ASP A 164 -10.57 -17.55 0.56
C ASP A 164 -11.29 -16.19 0.43
N GLY A 165 -12.46 -16.20 -0.19
CA GLY A 165 -13.32 -15.03 -0.40
C GLY A 165 -13.80 -14.31 0.86
N SER A 166 -13.41 -14.76 2.06
CA SER A 166 -13.66 -14.07 3.33
C SER A 166 -12.44 -13.31 3.87
N ARG A 167 -11.23 -13.53 3.34
CA ARG A 167 -9.97 -12.93 3.83
C ARG A 167 -9.38 -11.99 2.79
N TYR A 168 -9.02 -10.78 3.19
CA TYR A 168 -8.52 -9.74 2.31
C TYR A 168 -7.28 -9.09 2.91
N LEU A 169 -6.23 -8.87 2.10
CA LEU A 169 -5.06 -8.13 2.56
C LEU A 169 -5.41 -6.66 2.74
N LEU A 170 -4.94 -6.09 3.85
CA LEU A 170 -5.00 -4.66 4.07
C LEU A 170 -3.79 -3.96 3.45
N PRO A 171 -3.90 -2.64 3.19
CA PRO A 171 -2.76 -1.86 2.73
C PRO A 171 -1.54 -2.05 3.63
N ALA A 172 -0.34 -2.07 3.05
CA ALA A 172 0.91 -2.24 3.82
C ALA A 172 1.12 -1.15 4.89
N SER A 173 0.44 -0.01 4.75
CA SER A 173 0.45 1.10 5.71
C SER A 173 -0.56 0.96 6.85
N PHE A 174 -1.30 -0.14 6.93
CA PHE A 174 -2.21 -0.41 8.03
C PHE A 174 -1.46 -1.04 9.21
N GLY A 175 -1.53 -0.44 10.39
CA GLY A 175 -0.76 -0.87 11.58
C GLY A 175 -1.54 -1.69 12.61
N GLY A 176 -2.65 -2.34 12.21
CA GLY A 176 -3.42 -3.23 13.10
C GLY A 176 -4.60 -2.59 13.82
N THR A 177 -4.70 -1.26 13.82
CA THR A 177 -5.74 -0.53 14.55
C THR A 177 -6.72 0.16 13.61
N VAL A 178 -8.01 0.02 13.89
CA VAL A 178 -9.11 0.72 13.20
C VAL A 178 -9.58 1.90 14.05
N ASP A 179 -9.90 3.02 13.40
CA ASP A 179 -10.25 4.28 14.09
C ASP A 179 -11.77 4.52 14.20
N GLY A 180 -12.57 3.55 13.75
CA GLY A 180 -14.02 3.73 13.66
C GLY A 180 -14.74 2.55 13.04
N LYS A 181 -16.01 2.77 12.71
CA LYS A 181 -16.91 1.74 12.18
C LYS A 181 -16.55 1.37 10.74
N ILE A 182 -16.85 0.13 10.39
CA ILE A 182 -16.82 -0.36 9.02
C ILE A 182 -18.20 -0.24 8.39
N GLU A 183 -18.25 0.36 7.21
CA GLU A 183 -19.49 0.68 6.51
C GLU A 183 -19.40 0.27 5.05
N TYR A 184 -20.52 -0.15 4.48
CA TYR A 184 -20.62 -0.29 3.04
C TYR A 184 -20.51 1.09 2.37
N VAL A 185 -19.82 1.16 1.25
CA VAL A 185 -19.78 2.39 0.43
C VAL A 185 -21.22 2.74 0.00
N LYS A 186 -21.47 4.04 -0.21
CA LYS A 186 -22.77 4.55 -0.70
C LYS A 186 -23.25 3.78 -1.94
N ASP A 187 -24.56 3.78 -2.14
CA ASP A 187 -25.24 3.17 -3.31
C ASP A 187 -25.18 1.64 -3.40
N THR A 188 -24.75 0.96 -2.33
CA THR A 188 -24.78 -0.52 -2.22
C THR A 188 -26.14 -1.07 -1.78
N ASN A 189 -27.10 -0.20 -1.41
CA ASN A 189 -28.41 -0.57 -0.85
C ASN A 189 -28.33 -1.53 0.37
N ARG A 190 -27.25 -1.46 1.15
CA ARG A 190 -27.08 -2.24 2.38
C ARG A 190 -27.47 -1.41 3.60
N GLY A 191 -28.50 -1.85 4.31
CA GLY A 191 -29.01 -1.17 5.52
C GLY A 191 -28.42 -1.67 6.85
N ARG A 192 -27.55 -2.70 6.83
CA ARG A 192 -26.91 -3.25 8.03
C ARG A 192 -25.44 -2.84 8.09
N TYR A 193 -25.00 -2.46 9.28
CA TYR A 193 -23.60 -2.20 9.58
C TYR A 193 -22.86 -3.52 9.83
N ILE A 194 -21.55 -3.50 9.63
CA ILE A 194 -20.65 -4.60 10.00
C ILE A 194 -20.08 -4.27 11.38
N GLU A 195 -20.03 -5.25 12.26
CA GLU A 195 -19.47 -5.13 13.61
C GLU A 195 -18.02 -5.62 13.63
N TRP A 196 -17.15 -4.84 14.30
CA TRP A 196 -15.83 -5.33 14.65
C TRP A 196 -15.94 -6.33 15.79
N VAL A 197 -15.38 -7.51 15.60
CA VAL A 197 -15.31 -8.59 16.59
C VAL A 197 -13.86 -9.02 16.78
N ASP A 198 -13.60 -9.76 17.85
CA ASP A 198 -12.29 -10.36 18.06
C ASP A 198 -12.05 -11.55 17.12
N GLU A 199 -10.77 -11.84 16.91
CA GLU A 199 -10.33 -12.96 16.09
C GLU A 199 -10.84 -14.32 16.58
N ALA A 200 -10.88 -14.53 17.91
CA ALA A 200 -11.28 -15.82 18.48
C ALA A 200 -12.76 -16.11 18.19
N PHE A 201 -13.62 -15.10 18.24
CA PHE A 201 -15.02 -15.21 17.84
C PHE A 201 -15.16 -15.63 16.37
N MET A 202 -14.39 -15.02 15.47
CA MET A 202 -14.39 -15.36 14.05
C MET A 202 -13.91 -16.79 13.80
N ARG A 203 -12.79 -17.19 14.41
CA ARG A 203 -12.27 -18.56 14.31
C ARG A 203 -13.27 -19.58 14.85
N ALA A 204 -13.92 -19.30 15.98
CA ALA A 204 -14.92 -20.19 16.58
C ALA A 204 -16.12 -20.41 15.65
N ARG A 205 -16.67 -19.34 15.06
CA ARG A 205 -17.81 -19.46 14.12
C ARG A 205 -17.44 -20.23 12.86
N ARG A 206 -16.28 -19.91 12.25
CA ARG A 206 -15.83 -20.55 11.01
C ARG A 206 -15.41 -22.01 11.21
N SER A 207 -15.06 -22.41 12.43
CA SER A 207 -14.74 -23.82 12.74
C SER A 207 -15.93 -24.77 12.56
N ILE A 208 -17.15 -24.26 12.70
CA ILE A 208 -18.39 -25.06 12.64
C ILE A 208 -18.94 -25.08 11.22
N THR A 209 -19.24 -23.90 10.65
CA THR A 209 -19.83 -23.78 9.32
C THR A 209 -19.37 -22.48 8.66
N LEU A 210 -18.94 -22.56 7.40
CA LEU A 210 -18.71 -21.40 6.55
C LEU A 210 -20.04 -20.99 5.91
N ASN A 211 -20.68 -19.97 6.49
CA ASN A 211 -21.90 -19.41 5.91
C ASN A 211 -21.54 -18.38 4.85
N SER A 212 -22.30 -18.34 3.76
CA SER A 212 -22.19 -17.30 2.73
C SER A 212 -23.38 -16.34 2.85
N GLY A 213 -23.14 -15.05 2.73
CA GLY A 213 -24.17 -14.02 2.85
C GLY A 213 -23.58 -12.61 2.85
N TYR A 214 -24.35 -11.64 3.33
CA TYR A 214 -23.82 -10.31 3.59
C TYR A 214 -23.05 -10.32 4.91
N PRO A 215 -21.77 -9.89 4.92
CA PRO A 215 -21.00 -9.80 6.15
C PRO A 215 -21.74 -9.01 7.22
N LEU A 216 -21.71 -9.55 8.43
CA LEU A 216 -22.24 -8.94 9.66
C LEU A 216 -21.11 -8.64 10.64
N TRP A 217 -20.04 -9.43 10.58
CA TRP A 217 -18.88 -9.32 11.46
C TRP A 217 -17.61 -9.22 10.65
N SER A 218 -16.64 -8.53 11.23
CA SER A 218 -15.30 -8.41 10.70
C SER A 218 -14.26 -8.43 11.82
N ALA A 219 -13.11 -9.04 11.57
CA ALA A 219 -11.95 -9.00 12.45
C ALA A 219 -10.69 -8.67 11.66
N ILE A 220 -9.74 -8.03 12.33
CA ILE A 220 -8.39 -7.78 11.82
C ILE A 220 -7.46 -8.85 12.40
N LEU A 221 -6.65 -9.48 11.55
CA LEU A 221 -5.66 -10.48 11.95
C LEU A 221 -4.29 -10.13 11.38
N PRO A 222 -3.19 -10.47 12.07
CA PRO A 222 -1.87 -10.51 11.45
C PRO A 222 -1.89 -11.50 10.28
N ASN A 223 -1.32 -11.13 9.14
CA ASN A 223 -1.18 -12.05 8.01
C ASN A 223 -0.06 -13.05 8.31
N GLU A 224 -0.39 -14.33 8.46
CA GLU A 224 0.56 -15.43 8.60
C GLU A 224 0.77 -16.08 7.22
N PRO A 225 1.86 -15.76 6.49
CA PRO A 225 2.11 -16.40 5.20
C PRO A 225 2.28 -17.91 5.37
N THR A 226 1.67 -18.68 4.48
CA THR A 226 1.69 -20.14 4.50
C THR A 226 2.98 -20.76 3.94
N SER A 227 3.89 -19.95 3.39
CA SER A 227 5.20 -20.41 2.92
C SER A 227 6.29 -20.21 3.98
N GLU A 228 7.22 -21.17 4.08
CA GLU A 228 8.33 -21.19 5.05
C GLU A 228 9.36 -20.04 4.88
N ASN A 229 9.16 -19.15 3.89
CA ASN A 229 9.98 -17.97 3.71
C ASN A 229 9.59 -16.92 4.76
N LEU A 230 10.28 -17.00 5.90
CA LEU A 230 10.18 -16.16 7.12
C LEU A 230 10.38 -14.64 6.93
N SER A 231 10.15 -14.07 5.75
CA SER A 231 9.84 -12.64 5.67
C SER A 231 8.36 -12.48 6.04
N ALA A 232 8.05 -12.59 7.34
CA ALA A 232 6.78 -12.17 7.89
C ALA A 232 6.60 -10.68 7.57
N SER A 233 6.05 -10.38 6.40
CA SER A 233 5.62 -9.03 6.09
C SER A 233 4.67 -8.65 7.22
N ARG A 234 4.89 -7.51 7.88
CA ARG A 234 3.99 -6.96 8.92
C ARG A 234 2.67 -6.49 8.30
N ARG A 235 2.07 -7.32 7.46
CA ARG A 235 0.80 -7.09 6.81
C ARG A 235 -0.29 -7.61 7.70
N TRP A 236 -1.43 -6.96 7.57
CA TRP A 236 -2.65 -7.34 8.24
C TRP A 236 -3.64 -7.80 7.20
N GLU A 237 -4.53 -8.67 7.62
CA GLU A 237 -5.69 -9.06 6.85
C GLU A 237 -6.96 -8.68 7.60
N ILE A 238 -8.03 -8.59 6.84
CA ILE A 238 -9.38 -8.44 7.35
C ILE A 238 -10.17 -9.67 6.95
N MET A 239 -10.90 -10.23 7.91
CA MET A 239 -11.72 -11.42 7.74
C MET A 239 -13.20 -11.07 7.95
N PHE A 240 -14.07 -11.55 7.07
CA PHE A 240 -15.52 -11.28 7.11
C PHE A 240 -16.34 -12.56 7.37
N ASP A 241 -17.41 -12.44 8.15
CA ASP A 241 -18.41 -13.49 8.35
C ASP A 241 -19.83 -12.89 8.39
N PRO A 242 -20.83 -13.50 7.72
CA PRO A 242 -20.73 -14.53 6.68
C PRO A 242 -19.80 -14.13 5.53
N ARG A 243 -19.29 -15.11 4.78
CA ARG A 243 -18.49 -14.86 3.57
C ARG A 243 -19.30 -14.04 2.55
N PRO A 244 -18.72 -12.96 1.99
CA PRO A 244 -19.35 -12.17 0.94
C PRO A 244 -19.84 -13.00 -0.27
N ILE A 245 -21.05 -12.69 -0.75
CA ILE A 245 -21.64 -13.29 -1.97
C ILE A 245 -21.73 -12.31 -3.15
N ALA A 246 -21.34 -11.05 -2.94
CA ALA A 246 -21.41 -9.98 -3.92
C ALA A 246 -20.15 -9.12 -3.84
N ALA A 247 -19.76 -8.50 -4.97
CA ALA A 247 -18.63 -7.59 -5.07
C ALA A 247 -18.93 -6.20 -4.48
N ASP A 248 -19.47 -6.17 -3.26
CA ASP A 248 -19.68 -4.93 -2.54
C ASP A 248 -18.34 -4.38 -2.03
N THR A 249 -18.24 -3.06 -1.88
CA THR A 249 -17.07 -2.42 -1.28
C THR A 249 -17.43 -1.90 0.10
N VAL A 250 -16.59 -2.21 1.08
CA VAL A 250 -16.67 -1.67 2.44
C VAL A 250 -15.50 -0.73 2.66
N GLN A 251 -15.70 0.21 3.58
CA GLN A 251 -14.67 1.16 3.97
C GLN A 251 -14.67 1.34 5.48
N PHE A 252 -13.49 1.56 6.03
CA PHE A 252 -13.33 1.89 7.44
C PHE A 252 -12.17 2.86 7.64
N PRO A 253 -12.25 3.75 8.65
CA PRO A 253 -11.17 4.67 8.96
C PRO A 253 -10.04 3.95 9.69
N PHE A 254 -8.80 4.31 9.36
CA PHE A 254 -7.59 3.86 10.03
C PHE A 254 -6.54 4.96 10.05
N THR A 255 -5.61 4.84 11.00
CA THR A 255 -4.43 5.70 11.05
C THR A 255 -3.34 5.05 10.22
N LEU A 256 -2.88 5.76 9.20
CA LEU A 256 -1.76 5.35 8.37
C LEU A 256 -0.50 5.21 9.23
N TYR A 257 0.20 4.10 9.11
CA TYR A 257 1.55 3.90 9.64
C TYR A 257 2.56 4.01 8.51
N PHE A 258 3.64 4.74 8.79
CA PHE A 258 4.81 4.77 7.93
C PHE A 258 5.73 3.63 8.36
N ASP A 259 6.07 2.75 7.42
CA ASP A 259 7.07 1.70 7.65
C ASP A 259 8.45 2.23 7.31
N LYS A 260 8.73 2.44 6.03
CA LYS A 260 9.93 3.08 5.50
C LYS A 260 9.77 3.37 4.01
N MET A 261 10.60 4.27 3.49
CA MET A 261 10.84 4.38 2.05
C MET A 261 12.02 3.48 1.67
N LEU A 262 11.87 2.82 0.53
CA LEU A 262 12.82 1.81 0.04
C LEU A 262 13.42 2.27 -1.27
N MET A 263 14.73 2.17 -1.39
CA MET A 263 15.43 2.37 -2.64
C MET A 263 16.74 1.62 -2.55
N GLU A 264 17.13 1.02 -3.66
CA GLU A 264 18.45 0.46 -3.80
C GLU A 264 19.15 1.08 -4.99
N THR A 265 20.47 1.20 -4.90
CA THR A 265 21.34 1.66 -5.99
C THR A 265 22.27 0.52 -6.39
N GLY A 266 22.90 0.63 -7.56
CA GLY A 266 23.86 -0.35 -8.04
C GLY A 266 24.54 0.08 -9.33
N THR A 267 25.57 -0.68 -9.70
CA THR A 267 26.26 -0.54 -10.98
C THR A 267 26.14 -1.84 -11.73
N ALA A 268 25.55 -1.79 -12.92
CA ALA A 268 25.35 -2.97 -13.74
C ALA A 268 26.68 -3.65 -14.08
N THR A 269 26.71 -4.97 -13.97
CA THR A 269 27.80 -5.86 -14.40
C THR A 269 27.57 -6.44 -15.80
N ALA A 270 26.32 -6.43 -16.29
CA ALA A 270 25.93 -6.69 -17.67
C ALA A 270 24.57 -6.04 -17.98
N GLY A 271 24.24 -5.90 -19.26
CA GLY A 271 22.94 -5.36 -19.69
C GLY A 271 22.54 -5.84 -21.10
N ALA A 272 21.23 -5.94 -21.32
CA ALA A 272 20.59 -6.30 -22.58
C ALA A 272 19.27 -5.50 -22.74
N ALA A 273 18.65 -5.54 -23.92
CA ALA A 273 17.44 -4.77 -24.21
C ALA A 273 16.28 -5.05 -23.24
N THR A 274 16.24 -6.24 -22.63
CA THR A 274 15.19 -6.72 -21.72
C THR A 274 15.72 -7.10 -20.34
N SER A 275 16.98 -6.78 -20.01
CA SER A 275 17.53 -7.13 -18.70
C SER A 275 18.71 -6.27 -18.27
N LEU A 276 18.92 -6.17 -16.97
CA LEU A 276 20.12 -5.61 -16.35
C LEU A 276 20.62 -6.62 -15.32
N THR A 277 21.93 -6.84 -15.21
CA THR A 277 22.51 -7.75 -14.21
C THR A 277 23.48 -6.99 -13.33
N ASP A 278 23.31 -7.05 -12.02
CA ASP A 278 24.28 -6.62 -11.02
C ASP A 278 24.65 -7.82 -10.15
N SER A 279 25.75 -8.49 -10.49
CA SER A 279 26.18 -9.73 -9.84
C SER A 279 26.64 -9.56 -8.39
N ASN A 280 26.69 -8.33 -7.87
CA ASN A 280 27.04 -8.06 -6.47
C ASN A 280 25.82 -8.06 -5.54
N ARG A 281 24.61 -8.23 -6.08
CA ARG A 281 23.37 -8.26 -5.33
C ARG A 281 23.04 -9.63 -4.76
N TRP A 282 22.53 -9.66 -3.53
CA TRP A 282 22.26 -10.90 -2.76
C TRP A 282 20.84 -10.98 -2.22
N GLU A 283 19.94 -10.11 -2.69
CA GLU A 283 18.53 -10.21 -2.35
C GLU A 283 17.95 -11.53 -2.86
N VAL A 284 16.92 -12.00 -2.17
CA VAL A 284 16.20 -13.23 -2.54
C VAL A 284 15.46 -13.05 -3.88
N ASP A 285 15.09 -14.18 -4.48
CA ASP A 285 14.23 -14.23 -5.66
C ASP A 285 12.95 -13.40 -5.46
N ASP A 286 12.47 -12.78 -6.54
CA ASP A 286 11.26 -11.94 -6.59
C ASP A 286 11.29 -10.65 -5.74
N TYR A 287 12.39 -10.35 -5.03
CA TYR A 287 12.44 -9.22 -4.10
C TYR A 287 12.11 -7.86 -4.75
N PHE A 288 12.52 -7.67 -6.01
CA PHE A 288 12.31 -6.42 -6.76
C PHE A 288 11.14 -6.49 -7.75
N ASN A 289 10.31 -7.53 -7.72
CA ASN A 289 9.19 -7.63 -8.66
C ASN A 289 8.23 -6.45 -8.46
N ASP A 290 7.76 -5.87 -9.57
CA ASP A 290 6.95 -4.65 -9.64
C ASP A 290 7.66 -3.35 -9.21
N TRP A 291 8.95 -3.39 -8.86
CA TRP A 291 9.72 -2.17 -8.62
C TRP A 291 10.07 -1.47 -9.93
N ILE A 292 10.29 -0.16 -9.85
CA ILE A 292 10.72 0.68 -10.96
C ILE A 292 12.22 0.79 -10.93
N LEU A 293 12.87 0.27 -11.97
CA LEU A 293 14.27 0.50 -12.28
C LEU A 293 14.39 1.81 -13.05
N THR A 294 15.32 2.68 -12.62
CA THR A 294 15.69 3.91 -13.33
C THR A 294 17.18 3.93 -13.58
N VAL A 295 17.60 4.08 -14.83
CA VAL A 295 19.02 4.24 -15.18
C VAL A 295 19.43 5.68 -14.91
N ARG A 296 20.33 5.87 -13.94
CA ARG A 296 20.79 7.20 -13.50
C ARG A 296 22.01 7.66 -14.28
N ASP A 297 22.89 6.76 -14.70
CA ASP A 297 24.03 7.08 -15.55
C ASP A 297 24.32 5.98 -16.58
N GLY A 298 25.09 6.31 -17.62
CA GLY A 298 25.39 5.40 -18.74
C GLY A 298 24.30 5.35 -19.84
N PRO A 299 24.39 4.39 -20.78
CA PRO A 299 23.39 4.19 -21.83
C PRO A 299 22.00 3.92 -21.24
N GLY A 300 20.98 4.61 -21.77
CA GLY A 300 19.62 4.60 -21.23
C GLY A 300 19.37 5.60 -20.10
N ARG A 301 20.27 6.56 -19.87
CA ARG A 301 20.13 7.57 -18.80
C ARG A 301 18.76 8.27 -18.81
N GLY A 302 18.09 8.23 -17.66
CA GLY A 302 16.77 8.82 -17.43
C GLY A 302 15.61 7.92 -17.87
N GLU A 303 15.90 6.79 -18.51
CA GLU A 303 14.90 5.79 -18.86
C GLU A 303 14.57 4.91 -17.65
N THR A 304 13.35 4.38 -17.68
CA THR A 304 12.77 3.58 -16.60
C THR A 304 12.20 2.28 -17.14
N ALA A 305 12.09 1.27 -16.29
CA ALA A 305 11.37 0.03 -16.58
C ALA A 305 10.74 -0.54 -15.29
N THR A 306 9.59 -1.21 -15.42
CA THR A 306 9.05 -2.03 -14.34
C THR A 306 9.70 -3.41 -14.39
N ILE A 307 10.24 -3.85 -13.27
CA ILE A 307 10.87 -5.16 -13.12
C ILE A 307 9.78 -6.22 -13.09
N THR A 308 9.82 -7.15 -14.05
CA THR A 308 8.87 -8.26 -14.15
C THR A 308 9.33 -9.49 -13.38
N ASP A 309 10.64 -9.66 -13.24
CA ASP A 309 11.26 -10.75 -12.49
C ASP A 309 12.64 -10.31 -11.98
N TYR A 310 13.03 -10.83 -10.81
CA TYR A 310 14.35 -10.66 -10.24
C TYR A 310 14.91 -12.00 -9.77
N THR A 311 15.96 -12.45 -10.45
CA THR A 311 16.64 -13.71 -10.12
C THR A 311 17.74 -13.47 -9.09
N GLY A 312 17.46 -13.77 -7.82
CA GLY A 312 18.35 -13.48 -6.69
C GLY A 312 19.72 -14.16 -6.78
N SER A 313 19.79 -15.36 -7.37
CA SER A 313 21.05 -16.11 -7.54
C SER A 313 22.03 -15.49 -8.54
N THR A 314 21.57 -14.59 -9.40
CA THR A 314 22.39 -13.94 -10.44
C THR A 314 22.40 -12.42 -10.36
N GLY A 315 21.55 -11.82 -9.51
CA GLY A 315 21.34 -10.38 -9.45
C GLY A 315 20.75 -9.81 -10.76
N LYS A 316 19.97 -10.62 -11.47
CA LYS A 316 19.40 -10.25 -12.78
C LYS A 316 18.00 -9.68 -12.62
N PHE A 317 17.81 -8.48 -13.17
CA PHE A 317 16.54 -7.81 -13.35
C PHE A 317 16.04 -8.08 -14.77
N ASP A 318 14.84 -8.63 -14.89
CA ASP A 318 14.14 -8.80 -16.17
C ASP A 318 13.03 -7.75 -16.30
N PHE A 319 12.88 -7.22 -17.51
CA PHE A 319 11.87 -6.22 -17.86
C PHE A 319 11.58 -6.25 -19.37
N THR A 320 10.43 -5.71 -19.80
CA THR A 320 10.05 -5.72 -21.23
C THR A 320 10.95 -4.86 -22.11
N ALA A 321 11.20 -3.61 -21.70
CA ALA A 321 12.12 -2.67 -22.33
C ALA A 321 12.31 -1.45 -21.41
N LEU A 322 13.43 -0.75 -21.53
CA LEU A 322 13.56 0.61 -20.99
C LEU A 322 12.64 1.57 -21.77
N SER A 323 12.15 2.61 -21.10
CA SER A 323 11.14 3.54 -21.64
C SER A 323 11.57 4.31 -22.89
N GLY A 324 12.88 4.46 -23.16
CA GLY A 324 13.41 5.03 -24.40
C GLY A 324 13.94 4.00 -25.39
N GLY A 325 13.85 2.70 -25.08
CA GLY A 325 14.33 1.60 -25.92
C GLY A 325 15.85 1.43 -25.93
N SER A 326 16.59 2.11 -25.04
CA SER A 326 18.03 1.92 -24.92
C SER A 326 18.38 0.56 -24.30
N THR A 327 19.63 0.15 -24.48
CA THR A 327 20.19 -1.04 -23.82
C THR A 327 21.19 -0.61 -22.74
N PRO A 328 20.99 -0.99 -21.46
CA PRO A 328 21.95 -0.72 -20.41
C PRO A 328 23.26 -1.48 -20.67
N THR A 329 24.35 -1.01 -20.07
CA THR A 329 25.70 -1.61 -20.21
C THR A 329 26.36 -1.77 -18.85
N THR A 330 27.59 -2.30 -18.81
CA THR A 330 28.37 -2.45 -17.57
C THR A 330 28.78 -1.11 -16.92
N ALA A 331 28.51 0.02 -17.57
CA ALA A 331 28.73 1.35 -17.02
C ALA A 331 27.42 1.99 -16.54
N SER A 332 26.28 1.30 -16.64
CA SER A 332 24.99 1.83 -16.24
C SER A 332 24.85 1.81 -14.72
N VAL A 333 24.78 3.00 -14.12
CA VAL A 333 24.42 3.18 -12.71
C VAL A 333 22.91 3.31 -12.63
N TYR A 334 22.27 2.60 -11.71
CA TYR A 334 20.82 2.52 -11.63
C TYR A 334 20.32 2.67 -10.20
N THR A 335 19.05 3.02 -10.07
CA THR A 335 18.30 2.94 -8.82
C THR A 335 17.05 2.10 -9.05
N VAL A 336 16.68 1.27 -8.08
CA VAL A 336 15.41 0.55 -8.04
C VAL A 336 14.60 1.01 -6.83
N GLU A 337 13.32 1.27 -7.02
CA GLU A 337 12.41 1.66 -5.94
C GLU A 337 11.00 1.09 -6.17
N PRO A 338 10.20 0.86 -5.11
CA PRO A 338 8.80 0.47 -5.29
C PRO A 338 8.03 1.51 -6.13
N ALA A 339 7.06 1.08 -6.92
CA ALA A 339 6.28 1.98 -7.79
C ALA A 339 5.57 3.15 -7.06
N ALA A 340 5.32 3.01 -5.76
CA ALA A 340 4.71 4.03 -4.91
C ALA A 340 5.62 4.43 -3.74
N ASN A 341 6.83 4.93 -4.04
CA ASN A 341 7.84 5.31 -3.06
C ASN A 341 7.80 6.81 -2.69
N LEU A 342 6.64 7.29 -2.26
CA LEU A 342 6.42 8.67 -1.84
C LEU A 342 6.12 8.73 -0.34
N HIS A 343 6.54 9.79 0.33
CA HIS A 343 6.21 9.99 1.73
C HIS A 343 4.68 10.17 1.89
N PRO A 344 4.09 9.69 3.01
CA PRO A 344 2.65 9.55 3.11
C PRO A 344 1.87 10.86 3.36
N ALA A 345 2.55 11.93 3.76
CA ALA A 345 1.91 13.22 4.10
C ALA A 345 1.33 13.96 2.87
N GLY A 346 1.83 13.67 1.67
CA GLY A 346 1.46 14.35 0.43
C GLY A 346 2.19 15.68 0.19
N HIS A 347 2.11 16.16 -1.05
CA HIS A 347 2.95 17.25 -1.62
C HIS A 347 2.98 18.56 -0.80
N GLN A 348 1.92 18.83 -0.04
CA GLN A 348 1.78 20.05 0.75
C GLN A 348 2.74 20.09 1.96
N PHE A 349 3.28 18.94 2.38
CA PHE A 349 4.22 18.81 3.50
C PHE A 349 5.68 18.58 3.06
N ASP A 350 5.98 18.63 1.77
CA ASP A 350 7.31 18.31 1.22
C ASP A 350 8.43 19.14 1.83
N ASN A 351 8.19 20.44 2.03
CA ASN A 351 9.18 21.32 2.63
C ASN A 351 9.41 21.00 4.11
N SER A 352 8.34 20.69 4.85
CA SER A 352 8.42 20.28 6.26
C SER A 352 9.12 18.94 6.42
N ILE A 353 8.89 17.99 5.50
CA ILE A 353 9.58 16.71 5.48
C ILE A 353 11.05 16.90 5.11
N LYS A 354 11.35 17.71 4.09
CA LYS A 354 12.73 18.05 3.75
C LYS A 354 13.47 18.65 4.94
N SER A 355 12.89 19.63 5.63
CA SER A 355 13.53 20.25 6.79
C SER A 355 13.65 19.29 7.96
N ALA A 356 12.68 18.39 8.18
CA ALA A 356 12.79 17.31 9.16
C ALA A 356 13.96 16.37 8.84
N CYS A 357 14.13 15.93 7.58
CA CYS A 357 15.27 15.10 7.18
C CYS A 357 16.61 15.81 7.38
N LEU A 358 16.70 17.10 7.05
CA LEU A 358 17.92 17.88 7.26
C LEU A 358 18.21 18.13 8.75
N ALA A 359 17.19 18.37 9.57
CA ALA A 359 17.33 18.49 11.01
C ALA A 359 17.77 17.16 11.64
N TYR A 360 17.19 16.03 11.22
CA TYR A 360 17.61 14.70 11.67
C TYR A 360 19.06 14.40 11.28
N ALA A 361 19.48 14.80 10.07
CA ALA A 361 20.88 14.70 9.64
C ALA A 361 21.83 15.44 10.60
N GLU A 362 21.46 16.64 11.06
CA GLU A 362 22.27 17.40 12.05
C GLU A 362 22.36 16.66 13.38
N LEU A 363 21.23 16.11 13.87
CA LEU A 363 21.17 15.38 15.13
C LEU A 363 21.98 14.08 15.11
N GLU A 364 22.01 13.38 13.98
CA GLU A 364 22.68 12.09 13.84
C GLU A 364 24.21 12.23 13.74
N VAL A 365 24.71 13.25 13.03
CA VAL A 365 26.15 13.39 12.78
C VAL A 365 26.92 13.89 14.00
N GLN A 366 26.26 14.59 14.95
CA GLN A 366 26.86 15.09 16.20
C GLN A 366 28.25 15.75 16.02
N ASP A 367 28.50 16.38 14.87
CA ASP A 367 29.74 17.15 14.66
C ASP A 367 29.55 18.52 15.28
N GLU A 368 30.45 18.89 16.20
CA GLU A 368 30.48 20.19 16.88
C GLU A 368 30.56 21.37 15.89
N HIS A 369 30.91 21.13 14.63
CA HIS A 369 31.01 22.14 13.56
C HIS A 369 29.74 22.28 12.71
N ILE A 370 28.70 21.46 12.94
CA ILE A 370 27.43 21.59 12.22
C ILE A 370 26.49 22.48 13.05
N ASP A 371 26.28 23.71 12.59
CA ASP A 371 25.32 24.64 13.19
C ASP A 371 23.93 23.99 13.30
N ASN A 372 23.22 24.17 14.43
CA ASN A 372 21.85 23.68 14.69
C ASN A 372 20.76 24.39 13.85
N GLN A 373 21.12 24.90 12.67
CA GLN A 373 20.30 25.77 11.87
C GLN A 373 19.03 25.06 11.38
N TRP A 374 19.12 23.82 10.89
CA TRP A 374 17.95 23.10 10.37
C TRP A 374 17.04 22.62 11.47
N THR A 375 17.59 22.17 12.59
CA THR A 375 16.81 21.80 13.78
C THR A 375 15.96 22.97 14.28
N GLU A 376 16.56 24.16 14.41
CA GLU A 376 15.81 25.35 14.78
C GLU A 376 14.80 25.77 13.72
N TYR A 377 15.18 25.74 12.44
CA TYR A 377 14.30 26.10 11.33
C TYR A 377 13.07 25.19 11.26
N TYR A 378 13.27 23.88 11.41
CA TYR A 378 12.21 22.89 11.44
C TYR A 378 11.23 23.14 12.59
N HIS A 379 11.71 23.19 13.84
CA HIS A 379 10.82 23.35 15.01
C HIS A 379 10.18 24.74 15.12
N LYS A 380 10.89 25.82 14.78
CA LYS A 380 10.37 27.19 14.94
C LYS A 380 9.48 27.64 13.77
N LYS A 381 9.66 27.09 12.58
CA LYS A 381 8.97 27.58 11.36
C LYS A 381 8.18 26.50 10.63
N ASP A 382 8.82 25.42 10.18
CA ASP A 382 8.19 24.48 9.27
C ASP A 382 7.18 23.56 9.96
N LEU A 383 7.48 23.09 11.18
CA LEU A 383 6.58 22.26 11.96
C LEU A 383 5.30 22.99 12.38
N PRO A 384 5.35 24.22 12.95
CA PRO A 384 4.14 25.00 13.23
C PRO A 384 3.32 25.32 11.97
N ASN A 385 3.97 25.52 10.82
CA ASN A 385 3.28 25.72 9.55
C ASN A 385 2.59 24.43 9.08
N ALA A 386 3.22 23.27 9.23
CA ALA A 386 2.62 21.98 8.94
C ALA A 386 1.39 21.72 9.83
N HIS A 387 1.47 22.02 11.14
CA HIS A 387 0.32 21.91 12.05
C HIS A 387 -0.86 22.79 11.59
N LYS A 388 -0.59 24.03 11.19
CA LYS A 388 -1.62 24.93 10.64
C LYS A 388 -2.21 24.42 9.33
N LEU A 389 -1.39 23.84 8.46
CA LEU A 389 -1.81 23.27 7.18
C LEU A 389 -2.73 22.05 7.39
N ASP A 390 -2.35 21.14 8.28
CA ASP A 390 -3.18 19.98 8.64
C ASP A 390 -4.50 20.38 9.32
N LYS A 391 -4.51 21.42 10.16
CA LYS A 391 -5.76 21.97 10.72
C LYS A 391 -6.70 22.45 9.60
N ARG A 392 -6.16 22.98 8.50
CA ARG A 392 -6.91 23.52 7.36
C ARG A 392 -7.34 22.47 6.33
N SER A 393 -6.61 21.36 6.22
CA SER A 393 -6.92 20.28 5.25
C SER A 393 -8.18 19.50 5.62
N ALA A 394 -8.62 19.57 6.88
CA ALA A 394 -9.87 18.94 7.30
C ALA A 394 -11.07 19.52 6.53
N PRO A 395 -12.00 18.67 6.06
CA PRO A 395 -13.28 19.13 5.55
C PRO A 395 -13.91 20.03 6.59
N ARG A 396 -14.00 21.33 6.30
CA ARG A 396 -14.77 22.24 7.14
C ARG A 396 -16.20 21.79 7.00
N THR A 397 -16.78 21.24 8.07
CA THR A 397 -18.23 21.18 8.17
C THR A 397 -18.69 22.61 7.94
N LEU A 398 -19.31 22.88 6.80
CA LEU A 398 -20.02 24.14 6.57
C LEU A 398 -20.99 24.22 7.75
N GLY A 399 -20.65 25.02 8.76
CA GLY A 399 -21.46 25.13 9.97
C GLY A 399 -22.88 25.39 9.51
N LYS A 400 -23.85 24.64 10.07
CA LYS A 400 -25.26 24.60 9.63
C LYS A 400 -25.59 25.90 8.92
N MET A 401 -25.60 25.89 7.57
CA MET A 401 -26.06 27.05 6.82
C MET A 401 -27.42 27.33 7.41
N LEU A 402 -27.53 28.43 8.17
CA LEU A 402 -28.67 28.69 9.04
C LEU A 402 -29.91 28.40 8.22
N ASP A 403 -30.59 27.31 8.59
CA ASP A 403 -31.86 26.96 8.00
C ASP A 403 -32.71 28.19 8.22
N ARG A 404 -33.13 28.82 7.13
CA ARG A 404 -33.77 30.14 7.13
C ARG A 404 -35.21 30.02 7.63
N THR A 405 -35.48 29.11 8.56
CA THR A 405 -36.56 29.26 9.54
C THR A 405 -36.14 30.37 10.50
N VAL A 406 -36.19 31.60 9.98
CA VAL A 406 -36.46 32.79 10.78
C VAL A 406 -37.75 32.48 11.52
N SER A 407 -37.64 31.97 12.74
CA SER A 407 -38.73 31.97 13.69
C SER A 407 -39.15 33.43 13.83
N LEU A 408 -40.27 33.79 13.19
CA LEU A 408 -41.01 35.03 13.33
C LEU A 408 -41.49 35.16 14.78
N HIS A 409 -40.56 35.33 15.72
CA HIS A 409 -40.82 35.62 17.12
C HIS A 409 -39.69 36.50 17.64
N ARG A 410 -39.69 37.76 17.20
CA ARG A 410 -39.22 38.89 18.00
C ARG A 410 -39.85 40.16 17.45
N SER A 411 -40.95 40.53 18.10
CA SER A 411 -41.32 41.92 18.23
C SER A 411 -40.17 42.66 18.93
N ILE A 412 -40.01 43.94 18.56
CA ILE A 412 -39.25 44.97 19.28
C ILE A 412 -37.72 44.90 19.12
N GLY A 413 -37.25 45.42 17.98
CA GLY A 413 -36.38 46.60 17.97
C GLY A 413 -34.97 46.48 18.56
N MET A 414 -34.07 45.75 17.91
CA MET A 414 -32.65 46.13 17.80
C MET A 414 -32.08 45.63 16.46
N PRO A 415 -31.46 46.49 15.62
CA PRO A 415 -30.80 46.04 14.41
C PRO A 415 -29.53 45.26 14.79
N GLN A 416 -29.58 43.93 14.66
CA GLN A 416 -28.38 43.10 14.74
C GLN A 416 -27.53 43.35 13.48
N PRO A 417 -26.22 43.64 13.61
CA PRO A 417 -25.35 43.85 12.47
C PRO A 417 -25.28 42.56 11.64
N TYR A 418 -25.54 42.69 10.34
CA TYR A 418 -25.38 41.62 9.37
C TYR A 418 -23.98 41.02 9.49
N ARG A 419 -23.88 39.70 9.68
CA ARG A 419 -22.61 38.98 9.52
C ARG A 419 -22.18 39.11 8.05
N SER A 420 -21.17 39.95 7.80
CA SER A 420 -20.53 40.02 6.48
C SER A 420 -19.60 38.83 6.28
N TYR A 421 -19.29 38.53 5.02
CA TYR A 421 -18.42 37.43 4.59
C TYR A 421 -17.02 37.46 5.25
N ASN A 422 -16.61 38.60 5.83
CA ASN A 422 -15.35 38.75 6.54
C ASN A 422 -15.34 38.13 7.95
N ASN A 423 -16.50 37.75 8.52
CA ASN A 423 -16.59 37.10 9.83
C ASN A 423 -16.37 35.57 9.78
N VAL A 424 -15.76 35.03 8.71
CA VAL A 424 -15.42 33.60 8.56
C VAL A 424 -14.04 33.27 9.17
N THR A 425 -13.32 34.25 9.72
CA THR A 425 -12.19 33.99 10.62
C THR A 425 -12.71 33.77 12.02
N THR A 426 -12.99 32.51 12.36
CA THR A 426 -13.40 32.12 13.72
C THR A 426 -12.29 32.47 14.72
N GLU A 427 -12.67 33.08 15.84
CA GLU A 427 -11.85 33.40 17.03
C GLU A 427 -11.14 32.17 17.67
N HIS A 428 -11.29 30.97 17.11
CA HIS A 428 -10.59 29.74 17.50
C HIS A 428 -9.24 29.49 16.78
N ASP A 429 -8.69 30.51 16.13
CA ASP A 429 -7.35 30.48 15.52
C ASP A 429 -6.28 31.26 16.33
N GLN A 430 -6.61 31.66 17.57
CA GLN A 430 -5.63 32.14 18.56
C GLN A 430 -5.56 31.20 19.77
N ALA A 431 -4.87 30.07 19.58
CA ALA A 431 -4.19 29.31 20.63
C ALA A 431 -3.13 28.45 19.94
#